data_AF-A0A2V8QK77-F1
#
_entry.id   AF-A0A2V8QK77-F1
#
_cell.length_a   1.000
_cell.length_b   1.000
_cell.length_c   1.000
_cell.angle_alpha   90.00
_cell.angle_beta   90.00
_cell.angle_gamma   90.00
#
_symmetry.space_group_name_H-M   'P 1'
#
loop_
_entity.id
_entity.type
_entity.pdbx_description
1 polymer ?
#
loop_
_entity_poly.entity_id
_entity_poly.type
_entity_poly.pdbx_seq_one_letter_code
_entity_poly.pdbx_strand_id
1 'polypeptide(L)' 'MSHELRTPLNVIIGMCQFLERDQKTPLSAMHRDAVNRMDRNARALLQSVNHLLDCLRRRDFN' A
#
# COMPACT_ATOMS: atom_id res chain seq x y z
N MET A 1 15.49 5.93 -5.67
CA MET A 1 15.08 5.83 -4.24
C MET A 1 13.58 5.98 -4.01
N SER A 2 12.92 7.15 -4.17
CA SER A 2 11.45 7.23 -3.90
C SER A 2 10.60 6.25 -4.71
N HIS A 3 10.97 5.98 -5.96
CA HIS A 3 10.25 5.07 -6.83
C HIS A 3 10.43 3.59 -6.45
N GLU A 4 11.54 3.24 -5.80
CA GLU A 4 11.82 1.86 -5.36
C GLU A 4 10.94 1.43 -4.18
N LEU A 5 10.46 2.37 -3.35
CA LEU A 5 9.53 2.06 -2.26
C LEU A 5 8.06 2.14 -2.69
N ARG A 6 7.72 3.00 -3.66
CA ARG A 6 6.35 3.12 -4.18
C ARG A 6 5.91 1.87 -4.94
N THR A 7 6.79 1.28 -5.74
CA THR A 7 6.51 0.08 -6.53
C THR A 7 6.08 -1.11 -5.68
N PRO A 8 6.85 -1.59 -4.68
CA PRO A 8 6.45 -2.73 -3.86
C PRO A 8 5.17 -2.46 -3.06
N LEU A 9 4.96 -1.23 -2.55
CA LEU A 9 3.71 -0.87 -1.85
C LEU A 9 2.50 -0.89 -2.78
N ASN A 10 2.64 -0.38 -4.00
CA ASN A 10 1.57 -0.45 -5.01
C ASN A 10 1.28 -1.89 -5.45
N VAL A 11 2.29 -2.77 -5.48
CA VAL A 11 2.08 -4.20 -5.74
C VAL A 11 1.26 -4.85 -4.62
N ILE A 12 1.56 -4.56 -3.35
CA ILE A 12 0.80 -5.09 -2.20
C ILE A 12 -0.65 -4.60 -2.24
N ILE A 13 -0.86 -3.30 -2.48
CA ILE A 13 -2.20 -2.72 -2.64
C ILE A 13 -2.95 -3.38 -3.80
N GLY A 14 -2.30 -3.52 -4.95
CA GLY A 14 -2.86 -4.16 -6.14
C GLY A 14 -3.24 -5.62 -5.87
N MET A 15 -2.43 -6.36 -5.11
CA MET A 15 -2.72 -7.73 -4.74
C MET A 15 -3.94 -7.82 -3.81
N CYS A 16 -4.07 -6.92 -2.83
CA CYS A 16 -5.25 -6.86 -1.97
C CYS A 16 -6.51 -6.59 -2.79
N GLN A 17 -6.44 -5.64 -3.73
CA GLN A 17 -7.56 -5.33 -4.64
C GLN A 17 -7.89 -6.48 -5.59
N PHE A 18 -6.89 -7.21 -6.07
CA PHE A 18 -7.07 -8.38 -6.91
C PHE A 18 -7.84 -9.48 -6.16
N LEU A 19 -7.42 -9.81 -4.93
CA LEU A 19 -8.07 -10.81 -4.09
C LEU A 19 -9.51 -10.43 -3.72
N GLU A 20 -9.78 -9.15 -3.42
CA GLU A 20 -11.14 -8.66 -3.13
C GLU A 20 -12.08 -8.73 -4.34
N ARG A 21 -11.54 -8.66 -5.57
CA ARG A 21 -12.31 -8.66 -6.82
C ARG A 21 -12.54 -10.05 -7.42
N ASP A 22 -11.91 -11.09 -6.89
CA ASP A 22 -12.12 -12.46 -7.38
C ASP A 22 -13.53 -12.96 -7.02
N GLN A 23 -14.40 -13.00 -8.04
CA GLN A 23 -15.77 -13.50 -7.91
C GLN A 23 -15.85 -15.03 -8.01
N LYS A 24 -14.84 -15.69 -8.60
CA LYS A 24 -14.81 -17.16 -8.73
C LYS A 24 -14.40 -17.81 -7.41
N THR A 25 -13.50 -17.17 -6.68
CA THR A 25 -12.98 -17.65 -5.40
C THR A 25 -13.11 -16.56 -4.33
N PRO A 26 -14.34 -16.26 -3.85
CA PRO A 26 -14.54 -15.18 -2.90
C PRO A 26 -13.85 -15.48 -1.57
N LEU A 27 -13.26 -14.44 -0.98
CA LEU A 27 -12.65 -14.52 0.34
C LEU A 27 -13.68 -14.89 1.41
N SER A 28 -13.29 -15.77 2.33
CA SER A 28 -14.03 -15.99 3.58
C SER A 28 -14.07 -14.68 4.40
N ALA A 29 -15.02 -14.55 5.33
CA ALA A 29 -15.14 -13.35 6.15
C ALA A 29 -13.84 -13.00 6.90
N MET A 30 -13.15 -14.01 7.43
CA MET A 30 -11.87 -13.85 8.11
C MET A 30 -10.75 -13.37 7.16
N HIS A 31 -10.64 -13.98 5.96
CA HIS A 31 -9.63 -13.55 4.99
C HIS A 31 -9.92 -12.16 4.43
N ARG A 32 -11.20 -11.81 4.24
CA ARG A 32 -11.63 -10.48 3.83
C ARG A 32 -11.23 -9.42 4.87
N ASP A 33 -11.44 -9.67 6.17
CA ASP A 33 -10.97 -8.75 7.21
C ASP A 33 -9.44 -8.57 7.15
N ALA A 34 -8.69 -9.67 7.02
CA ALA A 34 -7.24 -9.62 6.91
C ALA A 34 -6.77 -8.82 5.67
N VAL A 35 -7.37 -9.05 4.50
CA VAL A 35 -7.04 -8.32 3.25
C VAL A 35 -7.38 -6.83 3.37
N ASN A 36 -8.53 -6.48 3.95
CA ASN A 36 -8.89 -5.08 4.20
C ASN A 36 -7.91 -4.39 5.16
N ARG A 37 -7.45 -5.09 6.20
CA ARG A 37 -6.42 -4.58 7.10
C ARG A 37 -5.09 -4.40 6.36
N MET A 38 -4.68 -5.35 5.53
CA MET A 38 -3.46 -5.23 4.72
C MET A 38 -3.51 -4.04 3.76
N ASP A 39 -4.59 -3.85 3.00
CA ASP A 39 -4.77 -2.72 2.08
C ASP A 39 -4.68 -1.37 2.82
N ARG A 40 -5.41 -1.23 3.93
CA ARG A 40 -5.40 0.00 4.75
C ARG A 40 -4.00 0.33 5.27
N ASN A 41 -3.29 -0.66 5.80
CA ASN A 41 -1.94 -0.45 6.32
C ASN A 41 -0.93 -0.13 5.20
N ALA A 42 -1.03 -0.79 4.04
CA ALA A 42 -0.16 -0.50 2.90
C ALA A 42 -0.35 0.93 2.37
N ARG A 43 -1.60 1.42 2.32
CA ARG A 43 -1.91 2.82 1.95
C ARG A 43 -1.36 3.82 2.96
N ALA A 44 -1.56 3.56 4.25
CA ALA A 44 -1.04 4.41 5.31
C ALA A 44 0.50 4.48 5.26
N LEU A 45 1.16 3.34 5.04
CA LEU A 45 2.61 3.29 4.90
C LEU A 45 3.09 4.04 3.64
N LEU A 46 2.41 3.90 2.51
CA LEU A 46 2.71 4.66 1.29
C LEU A 46 2.60 6.17 1.52
N GLN A 47 1.58 6.61 2.27
CA GLN A 47 1.43 8.01 2.64
C GLN A 47 2.58 8.50 3.53
N SER A 48 2.93 7.74 4.58
CA SER A 48 4.05 8.06 5.47
C SER A 48 5.39 8.11 4.73
N VAL A 49 5.64 7.16 3.83
CA VAL A 49 6.84 7.13 2.98
C VAL A 49 6.88 8.36 2.06
N ASN A 50 5.77 8.72 1.42
CA ASN A 50 5.70 9.93 0.60
C ASN A 50 6.01 11.19 1.43
N HIS A 51 5.42 11.30 2.63
CA HIS A 51 5.68 12.43 3.53
C HIS A 51 7.16 12.52 3.94
N LEU A 52 7.78 11.39 4.31
CA LEU A 52 9.21 11.36 4.65
C LEU A 52 10.08 11.80 3.48
N LEU A 53 9.80 11.30 2.27
CA LEU A 53 10.56 11.65 1.06
C LEU A 53 10.42 13.13 0.72
N ASP A 54 9.23 13.71 0.90
CA ASP A 54 9.01 15.14 0.66
C ASP A 54 9.74 16.01 1.69
N CYS A 55 9.81 15.59 2.96
CA CYS A 55 10.60 16.25 3.99
C CYS A 55 12.10 16.22 3.68
N LEU A 56 12.62 15.08 3.21
CA LEU A 56 14.02 14.95 2.81
C LEU A 56 14.35 15.87 1.63
N ARG A 57 13.52 15.88 0.58
CA ARG A 57 13.69 16.80 -0.56
C ARG A 57 13.73 18.25 -0.11
N ARG A 58 12.88 18.67 0.83
CA ARG A 58 12.85 20.06 1.31
C ARG A 58 14.09 20.43 2.14
N ARG A 59 14.71 19.47 2.83
CA ARG A 59 15.96 19.71 3.57
C ARG A 59 17.16 19.94 2.65
N ASP A 60 17.15 19.37 1.45
CA ASP A 60 18.24 19.55 0.48
C ASP A 60 18.24 20.95 -0.18
N PHE A 61 17.21 21.77 0.05
CA PHE A 61 17.06 23.12 -0.53
C PHE A 61 17.11 24.26 0.51
N ASN A 62 17.57 24.00 1.73
CA ASN A 62 17.75 25.00 2.79
C ASN A 62 19.16 24.89 3.38
#